data_AF-X1HZI7-F1
#
_entry.id   AF-X1HZI7-F1
#
_cell.length_a   1.000
_cell.length_b   1.000
_cell.length_c   1.000
_cell.angle_alpha   90.00
_cell.angle_beta   90.00
_cell.angle_gamma   90.00
#
_symmetry.space_group_name_H-M   'P 1'
#
loop_
_entity.id
_entity.type
_entity.pdbx_description
1 polymer ?
#
loop_
_entity_poly.entity_id
_entity_poly.type
_entity_poly.pdbx_seq_one_letter_code
_entity_poly.pdbx_strand_id
1 'polypeptide(L)'
;FNDQCAAFISSDIKNTYYEGISKEDIVAGLVYSICMNYINRVKGARPVGRKVFMQGGVCYNHAVPLAMAALSGKHIIVPPEPGLMGAYGVALEVKSRLDQGLLAEKAFDLETLANREVEYRKPFTCAGGREKCDLACSVSRIRIENKTYPFGGACNKYYNIRQKLRVDADQHDLVVKRQELVYDQFAPDLDDLPADAPVIGLTRSFLMNTYYPLFAHFFKELGFRPIAADAVDEQGLDRCAAPFCYPCEIAHGFFHNLLDRNPDY
;
A
#
# COMPACT_ATOMS: atom_id res chain seq x y z
N PHE A 1 19.95 10.95 12.21
CA PHE A 1 18.64 10.81 11.54
C PHE A 1 18.37 9.35 11.32
N ASN A 2 17.28 8.84 11.90
CA ASN A 2 16.89 7.45 11.68
C ASN A 2 16.40 7.24 10.23
N ASP A 3 16.33 5.99 9.76
CA ASP A 3 15.83 5.65 8.41
C ASP A 3 14.28 5.62 8.32
N GLN A 4 13.61 6.32 9.24
CA GLN A 4 12.15 6.31 9.41
C GLN A 4 11.43 7.48 8.71
N CYS A 5 10.10 7.41 8.65
CA CYS A 5 9.21 8.30 7.90
C CYS A 5 9.48 9.81 8.10
N ALA A 6 9.12 10.59 7.07
CA ALA A 6 9.17 12.06 7.08
C ALA A 6 8.51 12.73 8.30
N ALA A 7 7.54 12.07 8.93
CA ALA A 7 6.89 12.52 10.16
C ALA A 7 7.84 12.72 11.35
N PHE A 8 8.93 11.93 11.46
CA PHE A 8 9.88 12.02 12.57
C PHE A 8 11.08 12.94 12.29
N ILE A 9 11.28 13.30 11.02
CA ILE A 9 12.41 14.14 10.58
C ILE A 9 12.37 15.52 11.25
N SER A 10 11.20 16.13 11.38
CA SER A 10 11.05 17.45 12.03
C SER A 10 11.43 17.45 13.51
N SER A 11 11.20 16.34 14.21
CA SER A 11 11.59 16.18 15.62
C SER A 11 13.10 15.94 15.76
N ASP A 12 13.67 15.10 14.89
CA ASP A 12 15.12 14.86 14.84
C ASP A 12 15.90 16.14 14.55
N ILE A 13 15.40 16.99 13.62
CA ILE A 13 16.03 18.28 13.31
C ILE A 13 16.05 19.19 14.55
N LYS A 14 14.95 19.24 15.32
CA LYS A 14 14.89 20.07 16.54
C LYS A 14 15.87 19.55 17.59
N ASN A 15 15.90 18.25 17.83
CA ASN A 15 16.79 17.64 18.83
C ASN A 15 18.26 17.87 18.47
N THR A 16 18.65 17.60 17.23
CA THR A 16 20.04 17.81 16.76
C THR A 16 20.46 19.28 16.78
N TYR A 17 19.52 20.20 16.57
CA TYR A 17 19.76 21.63 16.76
C TYR A 17 20.00 21.99 18.24
N TYR A 18 19.22 21.45 19.16
CA TYR A 18 19.44 21.64 20.61
C TYR A 18 20.75 21.01 21.10
N GLU A 19 21.19 19.92 20.48
CA GLU A 19 22.48 19.28 20.74
C GLU A 19 23.69 20.07 20.20
N GLY A 20 23.44 21.21 19.51
CA GLY A 20 24.50 22.10 19.01
C GLY A 20 25.21 21.60 17.74
N ILE A 21 24.61 20.64 17.02
CA ILE A 21 25.15 20.16 15.75
C ILE A 21 25.08 21.28 14.71
N SER A 22 26.10 21.38 13.87
CA SER A 22 26.16 22.38 12.81
C SER A 22 25.00 22.21 11.81
N LYS A 23 24.57 23.32 11.20
CA LYS A 23 23.50 23.27 10.20
C LYS A 23 23.91 22.43 8.99
N GLU A 24 25.18 22.49 8.62
CA GLU A 24 25.78 21.75 7.52
C GLU A 24 25.68 20.23 7.76
N ASP A 25 26.03 19.77 8.97
CA ASP A 25 25.94 18.36 9.36
C ASP A 25 24.49 17.88 9.45
N ILE A 26 23.58 18.74 9.93
CA ILE A 26 22.13 18.46 9.94
C ILE A 26 21.64 18.24 8.50
N VAL A 27 21.94 19.16 7.58
CA VAL A 27 21.51 19.07 6.17
C VAL A 27 22.14 17.86 5.47
N ALA A 28 23.43 17.60 5.70
CA ALA A 28 24.10 16.41 5.18
C ALA A 28 23.42 15.13 5.70
N GLY A 29 23.16 15.06 7.01
CA GLY A 29 22.47 13.94 7.63
C GLY A 29 21.08 13.67 7.05
N LEU A 30 20.33 14.71 6.70
CA LEU A 30 19.04 14.59 6.01
C LEU A 30 19.17 13.97 4.62
N VAL A 31 20.13 14.46 3.82
CA VAL A 31 20.40 13.92 2.47
C VAL A 31 20.79 12.43 2.55
N TYR A 32 21.68 12.08 3.47
CA TYR A 32 22.10 10.69 3.68
C TYR A 32 20.96 9.81 4.20
N SER A 33 20.12 10.30 5.13
CA SER A 33 18.96 9.58 5.64
C SER A 33 17.97 9.18 4.53
N ILE A 34 17.66 10.11 3.61
CA ILE A 34 16.80 9.83 2.45
C ILE A 34 17.41 8.70 1.59
N CYS A 35 18.72 8.77 1.32
CA CYS A 35 19.40 7.78 0.50
C CYS A 35 19.47 6.41 1.18
N MET A 36 19.80 6.37 2.48
CA MET A 36 19.84 5.14 3.28
C MET A 36 18.48 4.49 3.38
N ASN A 37 17.41 5.26 3.60
CA ASN A 37 16.04 4.76 3.58
C ASN A 37 15.72 4.06 2.25
N TYR A 38 16.05 4.68 1.12
CA TYR A 38 15.83 4.08 -0.19
C TYR A 38 16.63 2.78 -0.37
N ILE A 39 17.94 2.79 -0.04
CA ILE A 39 18.81 1.61 -0.18
C ILE A 39 18.30 0.45 0.68
N ASN A 40 17.96 0.70 1.93
CA ASN A 40 17.63 -0.34 2.90
C ASN A 40 16.19 -0.85 2.72
N ARG A 41 15.23 0.05 2.50
CA ARG A 41 13.79 -0.30 2.53
C ARG A 41 13.16 -0.45 1.16
N VAL A 42 13.51 0.42 0.20
CA VAL A 42 12.88 0.41 -1.13
C VAL A 42 13.61 -0.53 -2.08
N LYS A 43 14.93 -0.40 -2.17
CA LYS A 43 15.80 -1.28 -2.96
C LYS A 43 15.99 -2.62 -2.24
N GLY A 44 16.28 -2.59 -0.94
CA GLY A 44 16.43 -3.77 -0.10
C GLY A 44 17.47 -4.77 -0.65
N ALA A 45 17.15 -6.05 -0.66
CA ALA A 45 18.06 -7.10 -1.15
C ALA A 45 18.14 -7.20 -2.70
N ARG A 46 17.39 -6.40 -3.45
CA ARG A 46 17.31 -6.55 -4.92
C ARG A 46 18.67 -6.27 -5.59
N PRO A 47 19.06 -7.01 -6.63
CA PRO A 47 20.31 -6.74 -7.35
C PRO A 47 20.23 -5.40 -8.10
N VAL A 48 21.37 -4.71 -8.21
CA VAL A 48 21.49 -3.45 -8.95
C VAL A 48 22.65 -3.59 -9.93
N GLY A 49 22.45 -3.13 -11.16
CA GLY A 49 23.44 -3.15 -12.22
C GLY A 49 24.68 -2.27 -11.94
N ARG A 50 25.61 -2.24 -12.89
CA ARG A 50 26.86 -1.44 -12.77
C ARG A 50 26.62 0.06 -12.94
N LYS A 51 25.68 0.45 -13.80
CA LYS A 51 25.29 1.83 -14.07
C LYS A 51 23.88 2.03 -13.51
N VAL A 52 23.72 3.05 -12.68
CA VAL A 52 22.43 3.40 -12.09
C VAL A 52 21.93 4.67 -12.75
N PHE A 53 20.74 4.61 -13.33
CA PHE A 53 20.06 5.79 -13.85
C PHE A 53 19.14 6.35 -12.75
N MET A 54 19.35 7.60 -12.36
CA MET A 54 18.59 8.25 -11.29
C MET A 54 17.82 9.44 -11.86
N GLN A 55 16.52 9.51 -11.55
CA GLN A 55 15.58 10.49 -12.12
C GLN A 55 14.55 10.96 -11.09
N GLY A 56 13.73 11.94 -11.46
CA GLY A 56 12.74 12.59 -10.60
C GLY A 56 13.27 13.89 -9.98
N GLY A 57 12.33 14.71 -9.48
CA GLY A 57 12.64 16.06 -8.96
C GLY A 57 13.62 16.08 -7.78
N VAL A 58 13.78 14.96 -7.06
CA VAL A 58 14.78 14.83 -5.99
C VAL A 58 16.21 15.04 -6.51
N CYS A 59 16.47 14.73 -7.79
CA CYS A 59 17.80 14.87 -8.39
C CYS A 59 18.19 16.32 -8.69
N TYR A 60 17.25 17.27 -8.61
CA TYR A 60 17.59 18.70 -8.67
C TYR A 60 18.41 19.13 -7.45
N ASN A 61 18.31 18.41 -6.32
CA ASN A 61 19.28 18.53 -5.26
C ASN A 61 20.50 17.67 -5.59
N HIS A 62 21.57 18.32 -6.07
CA HIS A 62 22.81 17.64 -6.49
C HIS A 62 23.49 16.83 -5.37
N ALA A 63 23.23 17.15 -4.09
CA ALA A 63 23.76 16.37 -2.98
C ALA A 63 23.17 14.95 -2.92
N VAL A 64 21.92 14.76 -3.37
CA VAL A 64 21.24 13.46 -3.29
C VAL A 64 21.86 12.42 -4.23
N PRO A 65 22.05 12.67 -5.54
CA PRO A 65 22.76 11.72 -6.41
C PRO A 65 24.19 11.44 -5.93
N LEU A 66 24.90 12.43 -5.40
CA LEU A 66 26.26 12.24 -4.86
C LEU A 66 26.26 11.33 -3.63
N ALA A 67 25.37 11.57 -2.66
CA ALA A 67 25.25 10.73 -1.47
C ALA A 67 24.80 9.30 -1.83
N MET A 68 23.88 9.16 -2.79
CA MET A 68 23.47 7.85 -3.29
C MET A 68 24.63 7.10 -3.96
N ALA A 69 25.48 7.80 -4.73
CA ALA A 69 26.67 7.21 -5.35
C ALA A 69 27.69 6.76 -4.30
N ALA A 70 27.93 7.60 -3.28
CA ALA A 70 28.81 7.28 -2.17
C ALA A 70 28.34 6.05 -1.37
N LEU A 71 27.05 5.99 -1.03
CA LEU A 71 26.47 4.89 -0.26
C LEU A 71 26.37 3.58 -1.05
N SER A 72 26.05 3.66 -2.35
CA SER A 72 25.90 2.47 -3.19
C SER A 72 27.22 1.96 -3.78
N GLY A 73 28.26 2.79 -3.80
CA GLY A 73 29.52 2.51 -4.50
C GLY A 73 29.32 2.32 -6.01
N LYS A 74 28.26 2.90 -6.59
CA LYS A 74 27.91 2.76 -8.01
C LYS A 74 28.06 4.08 -8.75
N HIS A 75 28.31 3.96 -10.05
CA HIS A 75 28.25 5.11 -10.95
C HIS A 75 26.79 5.47 -11.22
N ILE A 76 26.42 6.70 -10.85
CA ILE A 76 25.08 7.26 -11.04
C ILE A 76 25.08 8.22 -12.22
N ILE A 77 24.12 8.02 -13.12
CA ILE A 77 23.85 8.87 -14.28
C ILE A 77 22.54 9.61 -13.99
N VAL A 78 22.63 10.93 -13.94
CA VAL A 78 21.47 11.83 -13.85
C VAL A 78 21.26 12.44 -15.25
N PRO A 79 20.06 12.36 -15.84
CA PRO A 79 19.77 12.99 -17.12
C PRO A 79 19.79 14.53 -16.97
N PRO A 80 19.89 15.29 -18.08
CA PRO A 80 19.90 16.76 -18.04
C PRO A 80 18.67 17.35 -17.35
N GLU A 81 17.49 16.73 -17.58
CA GLU A 81 16.22 17.15 -16.99
C GLU A 81 15.57 16.00 -16.21
N PRO A 82 16.03 15.71 -14.97
CA PRO A 82 15.56 14.55 -14.22
C PRO A 82 14.09 14.65 -13.81
N GLY A 83 13.57 15.86 -13.62
CA GLY A 83 12.14 16.07 -13.31
C GLY A 83 11.21 15.83 -14.50
N LEU A 84 11.71 15.91 -15.73
CA LEU A 84 10.89 15.80 -16.95
C LEU A 84 10.89 14.41 -17.58
N MET A 85 11.63 13.45 -17.00
CA MET A 85 11.73 12.09 -17.55
C MET A 85 10.39 11.37 -17.66
N GLY A 86 9.42 11.69 -16.81
CA GLY A 86 8.05 11.18 -16.94
C GLY A 86 7.36 11.67 -18.21
N ALA A 87 7.46 12.96 -18.53
CA ALA A 87 6.91 13.53 -19.76
C ALA A 87 7.61 12.97 -21.01
N TYR A 88 8.93 12.80 -20.93
CA TYR A 88 9.71 12.15 -21.99
C TYR A 88 9.25 10.70 -22.24
N GLY A 89 9.02 9.92 -21.17
CA GLY A 89 8.47 8.57 -21.27
C GLY A 89 7.09 8.53 -21.93
N VAL A 90 6.20 9.49 -21.61
CA VAL A 90 4.89 9.61 -22.27
C VAL A 90 5.05 9.92 -23.77
N ALA A 91 5.99 10.79 -24.15
CA ALA A 91 6.24 11.08 -25.56
C ALA A 91 6.71 9.84 -26.33
N LEU A 92 7.59 9.01 -25.74
CA LEU A 92 8.02 7.74 -26.32
C LEU A 92 6.85 6.74 -26.45
N GLU A 93 5.99 6.66 -25.44
CA GLU A 93 4.81 5.81 -25.48
C GLU A 93 3.81 6.24 -26.57
N VAL A 94 3.58 7.55 -26.72
CA VAL A 94 2.75 8.09 -27.81
C VAL A 94 3.33 7.72 -29.17
N LYS A 95 4.64 7.89 -29.36
CA LYS A 95 5.32 7.47 -30.60
C LYS A 95 5.13 5.97 -30.88
N SER A 96 5.38 5.13 -29.89
CA SER A 96 5.20 3.67 -29.99
C SER A 96 3.77 3.29 -30.40
N ARG A 97 2.75 3.95 -29.84
CA ARG A 97 1.36 3.71 -30.20
C ARG A 97 0.98 4.18 -31.59
N LEU A 98 1.57 5.30 -32.07
CA LEU A 98 1.40 5.76 -33.45
C LEU A 98 1.98 4.73 -34.41
N ASP A 99 3.20 4.24 -34.15
CA ASP A 99 3.89 3.22 -34.96
C ASP A 99 3.09 1.90 -35.03
N GLN A 100 2.36 1.55 -33.95
CA GLN A 100 1.50 0.37 -33.88
C GLN A 100 0.07 0.59 -34.40
N GLY A 101 -0.28 1.80 -34.85
CA GLY A 101 -1.65 2.14 -35.29
C GLY A 101 -2.69 2.15 -34.15
N LEU A 102 -2.26 2.19 -32.89
CA LEU A 102 -3.12 2.26 -31.70
C LEU A 102 -3.55 3.71 -31.37
N LEU A 103 -2.95 4.69 -32.03
CA LEU A 103 -3.26 6.10 -31.89
C LEU A 103 -3.30 6.74 -33.28
N ALA A 104 -4.18 7.72 -33.48
CA ALA A 104 -4.17 8.57 -34.65
C ALA A 104 -3.29 9.80 -34.43
N GLU A 105 -2.57 10.22 -35.45
CA GLU A 105 -1.78 11.45 -35.44
C GLU A 105 -2.68 12.68 -35.22
N LYS A 106 -2.19 13.65 -34.45
CA LYS A 106 -2.90 14.89 -34.11
C LYS A 106 -1.91 16.04 -34.09
N ALA A 107 -2.37 17.19 -34.55
CA ALA A 107 -1.67 18.45 -34.37
C ALA A 107 -1.97 19.03 -32.98
N PHE A 108 -0.94 19.57 -32.34
CA PHE A 108 -1.06 20.30 -31.07
C PHE A 108 -0.33 21.62 -31.18
N ASP A 109 -0.92 22.67 -30.64
CA ASP A 109 -0.27 23.96 -30.48
C ASP A 109 0.45 24.00 -29.12
N LEU A 110 1.75 24.32 -29.14
CA LEU A 110 2.60 24.30 -27.95
C LEU A 110 2.22 25.43 -26.98
N GLU A 111 1.82 26.59 -27.50
CA GLU A 111 1.40 27.72 -26.67
C GLU A 111 0.11 27.42 -25.92
N THR A 112 -0.86 26.80 -26.61
CA THR A 112 -2.09 26.30 -26.00
C THR A 112 -1.81 25.25 -24.93
N LEU A 113 -0.84 24.34 -25.14
CA LEU A 113 -0.47 23.34 -24.14
C LEU A 113 0.21 23.95 -22.91
N ALA A 114 1.12 24.91 -23.12
CA ALA A 114 1.86 25.57 -22.04
C ALA A 114 0.95 26.46 -21.18
N ASN A 115 -0.01 27.14 -21.80
CA ASN A 115 -0.97 28.02 -21.14
C ASN A 115 -2.24 27.31 -20.69
N ARG A 116 -2.29 25.97 -20.76
CA ARG A 116 -3.49 25.21 -20.43
C ARG A 116 -3.78 25.27 -18.94
N GLU A 117 -4.89 25.90 -18.59
CA GLU A 117 -5.30 25.97 -17.19
C GLU A 117 -5.89 24.65 -16.70
N VAL A 118 -5.49 24.28 -15.49
CA VAL A 118 -6.04 23.15 -14.75
C VAL A 118 -6.81 23.72 -13.56
N GLU A 119 -8.13 23.54 -13.57
CA GLU A 119 -8.97 23.94 -12.45
C GLU A 119 -9.23 22.76 -11.53
N TYR A 120 -8.85 22.90 -10.26
CA TYR A 120 -9.16 21.93 -9.23
C TYR A 120 -10.59 22.14 -8.73
N ARG A 121 -11.45 21.15 -8.98
CA ARG A 121 -12.82 21.13 -8.47
C ARG A 121 -12.85 20.49 -7.09
N LYS A 122 -13.91 20.80 -6.33
CA LYS A 122 -14.16 20.14 -5.04
C LYS A 122 -14.16 18.61 -5.23
N PRO A 123 -13.40 17.87 -4.42
CA PRO A 123 -13.49 16.41 -4.38
C PRO A 123 -14.92 15.96 -4.04
N PHE A 124 -15.24 14.72 -4.37
CA PHE A 124 -16.49 14.10 -3.96
C PHE A 124 -16.23 12.74 -3.32
N THR A 125 -17.17 12.29 -2.50
CA THR A 125 -17.12 10.99 -1.84
C THR A 125 -17.60 9.91 -2.81
N CYS A 126 -16.78 8.88 -3.03
CA CYS A 126 -17.16 7.72 -3.84
C CYS A 126 -18.34 6.99 -3.19
N ALA A 127 -19.44 6.79 -3.93
CA ALA A 127 -20.61 6.07 -3.46
C ALA A 127 -20.50 4.53 -3.55
N GLY A 128 -19.30 3.99 -3.75
CA GLY A 128 -19.11 2.56 -4.03
C GLY A 128 -19.63 2.14 -5.42
N GLY A 129 -19.25 0.97 -5.90
CA GLY A 129 -19.76 0.36 -7.13
C GLY A 129 -20.76 -0.77 -6.87
N ARG A 130 -20.78 -1.77 -7.77
CA ARG A 130 -21.65 -2.96 -7.66
C ARG A 130 -21.25 -3.85 -6.48
N GLU A 131 -19.97 -3.80 -6.14
CA GLU A 131 -19.32 -4.49 -5.03
C GLU A 131 -19.75 -3.99 -3.64
N LYS A 132 -20.65 -2.99 -3.56
CA LYS A 132 -21.12 -2.38 -2.30
C LYS A 132 -19.98 -1.86 -1.40
N CYS A 133 -18.89 -1.38 -2.02
CA CYS A 133 -17.75 -0.77 -1.33
C CYS A 133 -18.20 0.42 -0.46
N ASP A 134 -17.86 0.37 0.83
CA ASP A 134 -18.22 1.33 1.87
C ASP A 134 -17.07 2.28 2.26
N LEU A 135 -15.88 2.09 1.68
CA LEU A 135 -14.66 2.84 1.99
C LEU A 135 -14.78 4.37 1.79
N ALA A 136 -15.82 4.83 1.08
CA ALA A 136 -16.18 6.25 0.94
C ALA A 136 -14.99 7.14 0.54
N CYS A 137 -14.15 6.67 -0.40
CA CYS A 137 -12.92 7.38 -0.74
C CYS A 137 -13.19 8.80 -1.24
N SER A 138 -12.36 9.76 -0.85
CA SER A 138 -12.33 11.08 -1.47
C SER A 138 -11.71 10.98 -2.87
N VAL A 139 -12.49 11.38 -3.88
CA VAL A 139 -12.10 11.36 -5.29
C VAL A 139 -11.88 12.78 -5.76
N SER A 140 -10.64 13.07 -6.18
CA SER A 140 -10.27 14.39 -6.69
C SER A 140 -10.84 14.61 -8.08
N ARG A 141 -11.14 15.87 -8.41
CA ARG A 141 -11.67 16.28 -9.71
C ARG A 141 -10.83 17.42 -10.25
N ILE A 142 -10.27 17.22 -11.44
CA ILE A 142 -9.63 18.30 -12.21
C ILE A 142 -10.46 18.56 -13.46
N ARG A 143 -10.67 19.84 -13.77
CA ARG A 143 -11.21 20.26 -15.05
C ARG A 143 -10.05 20.78 -15.90
N ILE A 144 -9.89 20.16 -17.06
CA ILE A 144 -8.95 20.61 -18.09
C ILE A 144 -9.82 20.94 -19.30
N GLU A 145 -9.78 22.20 -19.73
CA GLU A 145 -10.70 22.75 -20.72
C GLU A 145 -12.17 22.52 -20.33
N ASN A 146 -12.94 21.85 -21.19
CA ASN A 146 -14.36 21.57 -21.00
C ASN A 146 -14.63 20.17 -20.44
N LYS A 147 -13.59 19.42 -20.04
CA LYS A 147 -13.74 18.05 -19.53
C LYS A 147 -13.28 17.95 -18.08
N THR A 148 -14.11 17.29 -17.26
CA THR A 148 -13.76 16.97 -15.88
C THR A 148 -13.27 15.54 -15.78
N TYR A 149 -12.12 15.35 -15.16
CA TYR A 149 -11.50 14.05 -14.94
C TYR A 149 -11.50 13.75 -13.44
N PRO A 150 -12.24 12.70 -13.01
CA PRO A 150 -12.09 12.15 -11.67
C PRO A 150 -10.82 11.28 -11.61
N PHE A 151 -10.06 11.38 -10.52
CA PHE A 151 -8.87 10.56 -10.27
C PHE A 151 -8.64 10.37 -8.77
N GLY A 152 -7.80 9.39 -8.43
CA GLY A 152 -7.62 8.93 -7.05
C GLY A 152 -8.66 7.88 -6.65
N GLY A 153 -8.92 7.79 -5.34
CA GLY A 153 -9.62 6.66 -4.73
C GLY A 153 -8.69 5.45 -4.50
N ALA A 154 -9.10 4.53 -3.63
CA ALA A 154 -8.31 3.35 -3.30
C ALA A 154 -8.31 2.28 -4.40
N CYS A 155 -9.32 2.31 -5.30
CA CYS A 155 -9.49 1.33 -6.38
C CYS A 155 -9.45 1.98 -7.77
N ASN A 156 -9.44 1.15 -8.82
CA ASN A 156 -9.34 1.59 -10.21
C ASN A 156 -10.66 2.06 -10.84
N LYS A 157 -11.75 2.19 -10.09
CA LYS A 157 -13.09 2.50 -10.62
C LYS A 157 -13.12 3.69 -11.57
N TYR A 158 -12.59 4.84 -11.15
CA TYR A 158 -12.61 6.07 -11.96
C TYR A 158 -11.60 6.05 -13.11
N TYR A 159 -10.51 5.28 -12.99
CA TYR A 159 -9.58 5.03 -14.09
C TYR A 159 -10.20 4.14 -15.18
N ASN A 160 -10.91 3.08 -14.77
CA ASN A 160 -11.56 2.12 -15.68
C ASN A 160 -12.70 2.77 -16.48
N ILE A 161 -13.47 3.67 -15.87
CA ILE A 161 -14.50 4.46 -16.58
C ILE A 161 -13.88 5.24 -17.74
N ARG A 162 -12.69 5.84 -17.54
CA ARG A 162 -11.99 6.58 -18.59
C ARG A 162 -11.55 5.68 -19.75
N GLN A 163 -11.12 4.46 -19.44
CA GLN A 163 -10.66 3.49 -20.43
C GLN A 163 -11.79 2.64 -21.02
N LYS A 164 -13.05 2.85 -20.57
CA LYS A 164 -14.21 2.01 -20.92
C LYS A 164 -13.98 0.52 -20.62
N LEU A 165 -13.16 0.23 -19.61
CA LEU A 165 -12.91 -1.13 -19.16
C LEU A 165 -14.02 -1.56 -18.20
N ARG A 166 -14.61 -2.72 -18.48
CA ARG A 166 -15.46 -3.44 -17.51
C ARG A 166 -14.61 -4.54 -16.91
N VAL A 167 -14.39 -4.46 -15.61
CA VAL A 167 -13.74 -5.50 -14.83
C VAL A 167 -14.82 -6.13 -13.96
N ASP A 168 -14.89 -7.46 -14.00
CA ASP A 168 -15.69 -8.24 -13.05
C ASP A 168 -14.89 -8.35 -11.75
N ALA A 169 -15.23 -7.51 -10.78
CA ALA A 169 -14.57 -7.46 -9.48
C ALA A 169 -14.88 -8.72 -8.65
N ASP A 170 -16.08 -9.27 -8.80
CA ASP A 170 -16.56 -10.41 -7.99
C ASP A 170 -15.78 -11.69 -8.35
N GLN A 171 -15.45 -11.87 -9.63
CA GLN A 171 -14.64 -13.02 -10.07
C GLN A 171 -13.17 -12.97 -9.60
N HIS A 172 -12.67 -11.81 -9.15
CA HIS A 172 -11.25 -11.60 -8.85
C HIS A 172 -11.02 -11.09 -7.42
N ASP A 173 -11.96 -11.29 -6.50
CA ASP A 173 -11.71 -11.05 -5.08
C ASP A 173 -10.84 -12.16 -4.49
N LEU A 174 -9.53 -12.03 -4.70
CA LEU A 174 -8.54 -12.98 -4.20
C LEU A 174 -8.46 -12.97 -2.65
N VAL A 175 -8.97 -11.94 -1.98
CA VAL A 175 -9.02 -11.88 -0.52
C VAL A 175 -10.12 -12.81 -0.02
N VAL A 176 -11.34 -12.70 -0.56
CA VAL A 176 -12.44 -13.63 -0.27
C VAL A 176 -12.02 -15.05 -0.66
N LYS A 177 -11.45 -15.24 -1.85
CA LYS A 177 -11.01 -16.56 -2.27
C LYS A 177 -9.98 -17.17 -1.33
N ARG A 178 -9.02 -16.36 -0.85
CA ARG A 178 -8.04 -16.82 0.14
C ARG A 178 -8.70 -17.18 1.47
N GLN A 179 -9.70 -16.42 1.93
CA GLN A 179 -10.42 -16.71 3.16
C GLN A 179 -11.18 -18.05 3.04
N GLU A 180 -11.89 -18.28 1.94
CA GLU A 180 -12.54 -19.56 1.64
C GLU A 180 -11.54 -20.72 1.63
N LEU A 181 -10.38 -20.53 0.98
CA LEU A 181 -9.35 -21.57 0.93
C LEU A 181 -8.85 -21.92 2.33
N VAL A 182 -8.53 -20.91 3.14
CA VAL A 182 -7.90 -21.08 4.46
C VAL A 182 -8.89 -21.62 5.49
N TYR A 183 -10.11 -21.08 5.57
CA TYR A 183 -11.07 -21.37 6.64
C TYR A 183 -12.13 -22.40 6.28
N ASP A 184 -12.34 -22.68 4.99
CA ASP A 184 -13.36 -23.63 4.54
C ASP A 184 -12.73 -24.81 3.78
N GLN A 185 -12.11 -24.58 2.61
CA GLN A 185 -11.66 -25.67 1.73
C GLN A 185 -10.54 -26.53 2.33
N PHE A 186 -9.58 -25.92 3.02
CA PHE A 186 -8.46 -26.63 3.64
C PHE A 186 -8.61 -26.79 5.16
N ALA A 187 -9.73 -26.35 5.73
CA ALA A 187 -10.06 -26.65 7.11
C ALA A 187 -10.38 -28.15 7.28
N PRO A 188 -10.17 -28.72 8.47
CA PRO A 188 -10.58 -30.09 8.74
C PRO A 188 -12.10 -30.22 8.72
N ASP A 189 -12.59 -31.32 8.17
CA ASP A 189 -13.95 -31.81 8.45
C ASP A 189 -14.04 -32.18 9.93
N LEU A 190 -15.12 -31.81 10.62
CA LEU A 190 -15.31 -32.03 12.06
C LEU A 190 -16.45 -33.01 12.37
N ASP A 191 -17.04 -33.63 11.36
CA ASP A 191 -18.20 -34.52 11.48
C ASP A 191 -17.84 -35.91 12.06
N ASP A 192 -16.57 -36.31 11.96
CA ASP A 192 -16.03 -37.55 12.52
C ASP A 192 -15.64 -37.44 14.01
N LEU A 193 -15.63 -36.23 14.58
CA LEU A 193 -15.38 -36.03 16.00
C LEU A 193 -16.62 -36.37 16.84
N PRO A 194 -16.43 -36.97 18.03
CA PRO A 194 -17.51 -37.16 19.00
C PRO A 194 -18.26 -35.87 19.31
N ALA A 195 -19.54 -36.01 19.69
CA ALA A 195 -20.39 -34.86 20.05
C ALA A 195 -19.92 -34.17 21.35
N ASP A 196 -19.22 -34.89 22.22
CA ASP A 196 -18.64 -34.44 23.48
C ASP A 196 -17.15 -34.07 23.37
N ALA A 197 -16.61 -33.98 22.16
CA ALA A 197 -15.23 -33.56 21.93
C ALA A 197 -15.01 -32.13 22.49
N PRO A 198 -13.96 -31.91 23.33
CA PRO A 198 -13.69 -30.60 23.92
C PRO A 198 -13.42 -29.55 22.84
N VAL A 199 -13.97 -28.36 23.03
CA VAL A 199 -13.90 -27.24 22.07
C VAL A 199 -12.70 -26.37 22.36
N ILE A 200 -11.94 -26.01 21.32
CA ILE A 200 -10.81 -25.07 21.44
C ILE A 200 -11.01 -23.85 20.54
N GLY A 201 -10.85 -22.66 21.13
CA GLY A 201 -10.96 -21.38 20.44
C GLY A 201 -9.67 -20.97 19.74
N LEU A 202 -9.74 -20.74 18.43
CA LEU A 202 -8.64 -20.23 17.61
C LEU A 202 -8.92 -18.79 17.19
N THR A 203 -8.12 -17.84 17.68
CA THR A 203 -8.27 -16.41 17.33
C THR A 203 -8.02 -16.18 15.84
N ARG A 204 -8.87 -15.39 15.17
CA ARG A 204 -8.72 -15.07 13.74
C ARG A 204 -7.71 -13.94 13.46
N SER A 205 -6.66 -13.85 14.27
CA SER A 205 -5.70 -12.74 14.26
C SER A 205 -4.29 -13.17 13.81
N PHE A 206 -3.48 -12.19 13.39
CA PHE A 206 -2.07 -12.37 13.00
C PHE A 206 -1.85 -13.56 12.05
N LEU A 207 -1.02 -14.53 12.46
CA LEU A 207 -0.60 -15.66 11.65
C LEU A 207 -1.69 -16.73 11.49
N MET A 208 -2.79 -16.70 12.26
CA MET A 208 -3.88 -17.68 12.06
C MET A 208 -4.52 -17.54 10.69
N ASN A 209 -4.57 -16.34 10.12
CA ASN A 209 -5.04 -16.16 8.75
C ASN A 209 -4.20 -16.89 7.70
N THR A 210 -3.02 -17.40 8.04
CA THR A 210 -2.16 -18.21 7.16
C THR A 210 -2.10 -19.66 7.61
N TYR A 211 -2.03 -19.91 8.92
CA TYR A 211 -1.79 -21.23 9.48
C TYR A 211 -3.04 -21.91 10.07
N TYR A 212 -4.23 -21.34 9.88
CA TYR A 212 -5.45 -21.96 10.40
C TYR A 212 -5.61 -23.44 10.01
N PRO A 213 -5.43 -23.87 8.74
CA PRO A 213 -5.45 -25.29 8.39
C PRO A 213 -4.51 -26.13 9.26
N LEU A 214 -3.27 -25.68 9.46
CA LEU A 214 -2.29 -26.42 10.27
C LEU A 214 -2.79 -26.61 11.71
N PHE A 215 -3.22 -25.53 12.37
CA PHE A 215 -3.66 -25.59 13.77
C PHE A 215 -4.99 -26.31 13.93
N ALA A 216 -5.95 -26.09 13.05
CA ALA A 216 -7.25 -26.75 13.10
C ALA A 216 -7.10 -28.27 12.91
N HIS A 217 -6.32 -28.72 11.92
CA HIS A 217 -6.01 -30.15 11.76
C HIS A 217 -5.25 -30.71 12.97
N PHE A 218 -4.24 -29.99 13.47
CA PHE A 218 -3.50 -30.42 14.66
C PHE A 218 -4.40 -30.66 15.88
N PHE A 219 -5.32 -29.73 16.18
CA PHE A 219 -6.22 -29.89 17.31
C PHE A 219 -7.31 -30.94 17.08
N LYS A 220 -7.80 -31.08 15.84
CA LYS A 220 -8.68 -32.19 15.46
C LYS A 220 -8.02 -33.54 15.74
N GLU A 221 -6.78 -33.74 15.30
CA GLU A 221 -6.05 -35.00 15.49
C GLU A 221 -5.79 -35.32 16.97
N LEU A 222 -5.77 -34.29 17.83
CA LEU A 222 -5.73 -34.44 19.29
C LEU A 222 -7.10 -34.73 19.92
N GLY A 223 -8.18 -34.75 19.14
CA GLY A 223 -9.55 -34.99 19.60
C GLY A 223 -10.31 -33.74 20.05
N PHE A 224 -9.80 -32.54 19.75
CA PHE A 224 -10.49 -31.29 20.04
C PHE A 224 -11.31 -30.81 18.83
N ARG A 225 -12.42 -30.11 19.09
CA ARG A 225 -13.22 -29.43 18.07
C ARG A 225 -12.76 -27.98 17.94
N PRO A 226 -11.93 -27.62 16.94
CA PRO A 226 -11.48 -26.25 16.75
C PRO A 226 -12.62 -25.35 16.26
N ILE A 227 -12.76 -24.18 16.87
CA ILE A 227 -13.64 -23.11 16.39
C ILE A 227 -12.84 -21.83 16.17
N ALA A 228 -13.10 -21.12 15.07
CA ALA A 228 -12.53 -19.79 14.82
C ALA A 228 -13.51 -18.68 15.19
N ALA A 229 -12.99 -17.54 15.61
CA ALA A 229 -13.79 -16.31 15.75
C ALA A 229 -14.40 -15.91 14.40
N ASP A 230 -15.70 -15.67 14.34
CA ASP A 230 -16.43 -15.38 13.10
C ASP A 230 -16.50 -13.88 12.79
N ALA A 231 -16.59 -13.05 13.83
CA ALA A 231 -16.65 -11.60 13.75
C ALA A 231 -15.72 -10.91 14.75
N VAL A 232 -15.41 -9.64 14.46
CA VAL A 232 -14.72 -8.75 15.38
C VAL A 232 -15.75 -8.12 16.30
N ASP A 233 -15.65 -8.35 17.61
CA ASP A 233 -16.53 -7.73 18.60
C ASP A 233 -15.99 -6.37 19.07
N GLU A 234 -16.81 -5.32 18.96
CA GLU A 234 -16.50 -3.96 19.42
C GLU A 234 -16.18 -3.91 20.92
N GLN A 235 -16.85 -4.72 21.75
CA GLN A 235 -16.56 -4.75 23.19
C GLN A 235 -15.15 -5.26 23.49
N GLY A 236 -14.60 -6.11 22.63
CA GLY A 236 -13.20 -6.53 22.71
C GLY A 236 -12.25 -5.39 22.36
N LEU A 237 -12.57 -4.60 21.33
CA LEU A 237 -11.75 -3.44 20.91
C LEU A 237 -11.66 -2.41 22.04
N ASP A 238 -12.79 -2.09 22.68
CA ASP A 238 -12.86 -1.12 23.78
C ASP A 238 -12.04 -1.53 25.02
N ARG A 239 -11.69 -2.82 25.14
CA ARG A 239 -10.86 -3.35 26.22
C ARG A 239 -9.36 -3.25 25.95
N CYS A 240 -8.94 -2.66 24.83
CA CYS A 240 -7.53 -2.38 24.56
C CYS A 240 -6.98 -1.38 25.60
N ALA A 241 -6.08 -1.83 26.47
CA ALA A 241 -5.50 -1.00 27.54
C ALA A 241 -4.40 -0.04 27.04
N ALA A 242 -4.04 -0.09 25.76
CA ALA A 242 -3.01 0.74 25.16
C ALA A 242 -3.33 1.00 23.66
N PRO A 243 -2.84 2.11 23.10
CA PRO A 243 -2.97 2.37 21.67
C PRO A 243 -2.07 1.42 20.89
N PHE A 244 -2.67 0.46 20.20
CA PHE A 244 -1.96 -0.46 19.32
C PHE A 244 -2.24 -0.14 17.85
N CYS A 245 -1.56 -0.85 16.94
CA CYS A 245 -1.97 -0.84 15.56
C CYS A 245 -3.30 -1.61 15.41
N TYR A 246 -4.13 -1.19 14.45
CA TYR A 246 -5.46 -1.78 14.20
C TYR A 246 -5.49 -3.32 14.15
N PRO A 247 -4.49 -4.05 13.59
CA PRO A 247 -4.45 -5.51 13.65
C PRO A 247 -4.41 -6.12 15.06
N CYS A 248 -3.83 -5.42 16.03
CA CYS A 248 -3.84 -5.82 17.43
C CYS A 248 -5.19 -5.50 18.07
N GLU A 249 -5.80 -4.36 17.75
CA GLU A 249 -7.12 -3.97 18.26
C GLU A 249 -8.19 -5.00 17.84
N ILE A 250 -8.22 -5.40 16.56
CA ILE A 250 -9.13 -6.45 16.10
C ILE A 250 -8.84 -7.82 16.71
N ALA A 251 -7.61 -8.09 17.16
CA ALA A 251 -7.28 -9.34 17.84
C ALA A 251 -8.00 -9.45 19.19
N HIS A 252 -8.15 -8.33 19.91
CA HIS A 252 -8.97 -8.29 21.12
C HIS A 252 -10.45 -8.53 20.80
N GLY A 253 -10.97 -7.97 19.70
CA GLY A 253 -12.34 -8.23 19.24
C GLY A 253 -12.59 -9.71 18.92
N PHE A 254 -11.67 -10.36 18.20
CA PHE A 254 -11.77 -11.80 17.94
C PHE A 254 -11.65 -12.64 19.20
N PHE A 255 -10.82 -12.23 20.17
CA PHE A 255 -10.68 -12.94 21.43
C PHE A 255 -11.95 -12.82 22.28
N HIS A 256 -12.56 -11.63 22.34
CA HIS A 256 -13.83 -11.42 23.04
C HIS A 256 -14.96 -12.25 22.43
N ASN A 257 -15.07 -12.28 21.10
CA ASN A 257 -16.01 -13.15 20.39
C ASN A 257 -15.85 -14.63 20.78
N LEU A 258 -14.61 -15.12 20.95
CA LEU A 258 -14.38 -16.50 21.41
C LEU A 258 -14.80 -16.71 22.86
N LEU A 259 -14.55 -15.76 23.76
CA LEU A 259 -14.97 -15.87 25.15
C LEU A 259 -16.49 -16.01 25.27
N ASP A 260 -17.27 -15.25 24.48
CA ASP A 260 -18.73 -15.33 24.49
C ASP A 260 -19.25 -16.68 23.96
N ARG A 261 -18.46 -17.35 23.11
CA ARG A 261 -18.76 -18.69 22.62
C ARG A 261 -18.39 -19.81 23.60
N ASN A 262 -17.75 -19.48 24.72
CA ASN A 262 -17.39 -20.39 25.81
C ASN A 262 -16.74 -21.73 25.36
N PRO A 263 -15.61 -21.70 24.61
CA PRO A 263 -14.84 -22.92 24.36
C PRO A 263 -14.27 -23.47 25.68
N ASP A 264 -13.95 -24.76 25.70
CA ASP A 264 -13.29 -25.39 26.85
C ASP A 264 -11.83 -24.91 27.02
N TYR A 265 -11.19 -24.46 25.92
CA TYR A 265 -9.81 -23.97 25.86
C TYR A 265 -9.63 -22.76 24.93
#